data_AF-A0A2W0FXH4-F1
#
_entry.id   AF-A0A2W0FXH4-F1
#
_cell.length_a   1.000
_cell.length_b   1.000
_cell.length_c   1.000
_cell.angle_alpha   90.00
_cell.angle_beta   90.00
_cell.angle_gamma   90.00
#
_symmetry.space_group_name_H-M   'P 1'
#
loop_
_entity.id
_entity.type
_entity.pdbx_description
1 polymer ?
#
loop_
_entity_poly.entity_id
_entity_poly.type
_entity_poly.pdbx_seq_one_letter_code
_entity_poly.pdbx_strand_id
1 'polypeptide(L)'
;MPDWEMFRHIVKSYKKEINNQKNIKYAKDAEARGKAAFLNGDYAKADYRGYGDAIAWIPRPEYYFIVGDLNMRSKLSLHTDSPYSTPEYKACWDKYLFALDARSSVIDHFERGFSLTAELDLSATKNSKIYQQALTNAACFARLTSKYSEGVGPQCVPVEEVKSCLGSPLLLLYH
;
A
#
# COMPACT_ATOMS: atom_id res chain seq x y z
N MET A 1 -16.94 0.52 14.53
CA MET A 1 -15.90 1.16 15.37
C MET A 1 -15.42 2.39 14.60
N PRO A 2 -15.47 3.61 15.17
CA PRO A 2 -14.91 4.81 14.55
C PRO A 2 -13.41 4.65 14.21
N ASP A 3 -12.92 5.34 13.18
CA ASP A 3 -11.52 5.20 12.72
C ASP A 3 -10.49 5.50 13.81
N TRP A 4 -10.77 6.47 14.66
CA TRP A 4 -9.88 6.80 15.78
C TRP A 4 -9.80 5.67 16.82
N GLU A 5 -10.90 4.95 17.08
CA GLU A 5 -10.92 3.82 18.03
C GLU A 5 -10.07 2.66 17.52
N MET A 6 -10.22 2.39 16.22
CA MET A 6 -9.43 1.38 15.52
C MET A 6 -7.93 1.75 15.53
N PHE A 7 -7.59 3.02 15.29
CA PHE A 7 -6.20 3.46 15.36
C PHE A 7 -5.60 3.31 16.76
N ARG A 8 -6.32 3.68 17.83
CA ARG A 8 -5.85 3.45 19.21
C ARG A 8 -5.65 1.97 19.51
N HIS A 9 -6.50 1.10 18.96
CA HIS A 9 -6.32 -0.34 19.08
C HIS A 9 -5.03 -0.81 18.39
N ILE A 10 -4.75 -0.32 17.18
CA ILE A 10 -3.51 -0.63 16.43
C ILE A 10 -2.28 -0.21 17.24
N VAL A 11 -2.25 1.01 17.79
CA VAL A 11 -1.14 1.51 18.62
C VAL A 11 -0.92 0.62 19.85
N LYS A 12 -1.99 0.23 20.53
CA LYS A 12 -1.93 -0.69 21.69
C LYS A 12 -1.39 -2.06 21.29
N SER A 13 -1.86 -2.61 20.18
CA SER A 13 -1.41 -3.89 19.65
C SER A 13 0.06 -3.84 19.24
N TYR A 14 0.52 -2.77 18.58
CA TYR A 14 1.95 -2.58 18.30
C TYR A 14 2.79 -2.69 19.57
N LYS A 15 2.48 -1.86 20.59
CA LYS A 15 3.26 -1.80 21.84
C LYS A 15 3.30 -3.14 22.56
N LYS A 16 2.19 -3.90 22.50
CA LYS A 16 2.08 -5.22 23.13
C LYS A 16 2.86 -6.30 22.38
N GLU A 17 2.79 -6.32 21.06
CA GLU A 17 3.21 -7.47 20.25
C GLU A 17 4.62 -7.32 19.65
N ILE A 18 5.18 -6.10 19.57
CA ILE A 18 6.46 -5.84 18.88
C ILE A 18 7.65 -6.62 19.45
N ASN A 19 7.62 -6.96 20.75
CA ASN A 19 8.65 -7.73 21.45
C ASN A 19 8.26 -9.18 21.74
N ASN A 20 7.07 -9.61 21.30
CA ASN A 20 6.59 -10.96 21.51
C ASN A 20 7.25 -11.91 20.51
N GLN A 21 8.12 -12.81 21.00
CA GLN A 21 8.91 -13.73 20.16
C GLN A 21 8.05 -14.61 19.24
N LYS A 22 6.88 -15.05 19.72
CA LYS A 22 5.96 -15.86 18.93
C LYS A 22 5.39 -15.05 17.76
N ASN A 23 4.98 -13.81 18.01
CA ASN A 23 4.45 -12.94 16.96
C ASN A 23 5.55 -12.49 16.00
N ILE A 24 6.78 -12.25 16.48
CA ILE A 24 7.92 -11.94 15.62
C ILE A 24 8.17 -13.10 14.64
N LYS A 25 8.13 -14.34 15.11
CA LYS A 25 8.27 -15.52 14.25
C LYS A 25 7.16 -15.57 13.21
N TYR A 26 5.90 -15.45 13.61
CA TYR A 26 4.79 -15.54 12.66
C TYR A 26 4.71 -14.38 11.67
N ALA A 27 5.08 -13.17 12.10
CA ALA A 27 5.20 -12.02 11.21
C ALA A 27 6.28 -12.29 10.14
N LYS A 28 7.45 -12.81 10.51
CA LYS A 28 8.50 -13.19 9.56
C LYS A 28 8.08 -14.31 8.60
N ASP A 29 7.37 -15.32 9.10
CA ASP A 29 6.84 -16.40 8.25
C ASP A 29 5.81 -15.83 7.24
N ALA A 30 5.01 -14.85 7.66
CA ALA A 30 4.05 -14.16 6.81
C ALA A 30 4.74 -13.25 5.77
N GLU A 31 5.76 -12.48 6.16
CA GLU A 31 6.62 -11.72 5.25
C GLU A 31 7.22 -12.61 4.16
N ALA A 32 7.77 -13.79 4.55
CA ALA A 32 8.38 -14.71 3.61
C ALA A 32 7.37 -15.24 2.57
N ARG A 33 6.15 -15.60 3.01
CA ARG A 33 5.06 -15.98 2.10
C ARG A 33 4.66 -14.81 1.19
N GLY A 34 4.57 -13.61 1.73
CA GLY A 34 4.22 -12.40 0.99
C GLY A 34 5.24 -12.08 -0.10
N LYS A 35 6.53 -12.12 0.23
CA LYS A 35 7.63 -11.92 -0.70
C LYS A 35 7.65 -12.98 -1.80
N ALA A 36 7.47 -14.26 -1.45
CA ALA A 36 7.40 -15.34 -2.44
C ALA A 36 6.21 -15.17 -3.38
N ALA A 37 5.03 -14.79 -2.87
CA ALA A 37 3.85 -14.51 -3.70
C ALA A 37 4.08 -13.32 -4.64
N PHE A 38 4.68 -12.23 -4.14
CA PHE A 38 5.02 -11.06 -4.94
C PHE A 38 5.96 -11.41 -6.09
N LEU A 39 7.03 -12.19 -5.83
CA LEU A 39 7.99 -12.61 -6.85
C LEU A 39 7.36 -13.50 -7.94
N ASN A 40 6.25 -14.18 -7.62
CA ASN A 40 5.47 -14.97 -8.56
C ASN A 40 4.38 -14.14 -9.29
N GLY A 41 4.32 -12.82 -9.07
CA GLY A 41 3.30 -11.94 -9.64
C GLY A 41 1.93 -12.00 -8.96
N ASP A 42 1.80 -12.74 -7.86
CA ASP A 42 0.54 -12.89 -7.12
C ASP A 42 0.39 -11.80 -6.04
N TYR A 43 0.04 -10.59 -6.48
CA TYR A 43 -0.09 -9.41 -5.62
C TYR A 43 -1.19 -9.57 -4.56
N ALA A 44 -2.32 -10.17 -4.92
CA ALA A 44 -3.43 -10.38 -3.99
C ALA A 44 -3.03 -11.34 -2.85
N LYS A 45 -2.30 -12.42 -3.16
CA LYS A 45 -1.77 -13.32 -2.12
C LYS A 45 -0.66 -12.67 -1.32
N ALA A 46 0.19 -11.86 -1.95
CA ALA A 46 1.24 -11.12 -1.26
C ALA A 46 0.68 -10.15 -0.21
N ASP A 47 -0.45 -9.52 -0.55
CA ASP A 47 -1.23 -8.69 0.36
C ASP A 47 -1.90 -9.55 1.45
N TYR A 48 -2.99 -10.25 1.15
CA TYR A 48 -3.85 -10.85 2.16
C TYR A 48 -3.20 -11.99 2.96
N ARG A 49 -2.39 -12.84 2.33
CA ARG A 49 -1.76 -14.03 2.98
C ARG A 49 -0.28 -13.82 3.32
N GLY A 50 0.19 -12.59 3.15
CA GLY A 50 1.56 -12.17 3.39
C GLY A 50 1.60 -11.00 4.36
N TYR A 51 1.65 -9.77 3.83
CA TYR A 51 1.83 -8.59 4.66
C TYR A 51 0.58 -8.21 5.47
N GLY A 52 -0.63 -8.53 5.01
CA GLY A 52 -1.87 -8.44 5.79
C GLY A 52 -1.86 -9.37 7.01
N ASP A 53 -1.45 -10.63 6.83
CA ASP A 53 -1.20 -11.57 7.93
C ASP A 53 -0.11 -11.02 8.88
N ALA A 54 0.97 -10.45 8.34
CA ALA A 54 2.06 -9.89 9.15
C ALA A 54 1.57 -8.75 10.05
N ILE A 55 0.68 -7.88 9.56
CA ILE A 55 0.02 -6.82 10.34
C ILE A 55 -0.78 -7.40 11.50
N ALA A 56 -1.50 -8.51 11.29
CA ALA A 56 -2.30 -9.16 12.34
C ALA A 56 -1.44 -9.66 13.51
N TRP A 57 -0.18 -10.04 13.23
CA TRP A 57 0.79 -10.44 14.27
C TRP A 57 1.50 -9.25 14.91
N ILE A 58 2.00 -8.33 14.08
CA ILE A 58 2.71 -7.11 14.49
C ILE A 58 2.36 -6.02 13.49
N PRO A 59 1.57 -4.99 13.86
CA PRO A 59 1.17 -3.94 12.94
C PRO A 59 2.31 -2.93 12.72
N ARG A 60 3.38 -3.32 12.06
CA ARG A 60 4.50 -2.42 11.74
C ARG A 60 4.08 -1.38 10.69
N PRO A 61 4.51 -0.11 10.80
CA PRO A 61 4.22 0.90 9.77
C PRO A 61 4.62 0.45 8.35
N GLU A 62 5.75 -0.22 8.22
CA GLU A 62 6.28 -0.68 6.94
C GLU A 62 5.34 -1.65 6.23
N TYR A 63 4.63 -2.51 6.98
CA TYR A 63 3.68 -3.43 6.38
C TYR A 63 2.47 -2.70 5.79
N TYR A 64 2.01 -1.62 6.43
CA TYR A 64 0.94 -0.80 5.85
C TYR A 64 1.37 -0.16 4.54
N PHE A 65 2.62 0.35 4.45
CA PHE A 65 3.15 0.86 3.18
C PHE A 65 3.22 -0.23 2.12
N ILE A 66 3.67 -1.44 2.48
CA ILE A 66 3.73 -2.55 1.53
C ILE A 66 2.34 -2.96 1.04
N VAL A 67 1.35 -3.09 1.93
CA VAL A 67 -0.02 -3.45 1.56
C VAL A 67 -0.64 -2.41 0.63
N GLY A 68 -0.47 -1.11 0.91
CA GLY A 68 -0.97 -0.05 0.02
C GLY A 68 -0.34 -0.10 -1.38
N ASP A 69 0.97 -0.37 -1.48
CA ASP A 69 1.68 -0.54 -2.76
C ASP A 69 1.20 -1.81 -3.50
N LEU A 70 1.03 -2.93 -2.79
CA LEU A 70 0.52 -4.18 -3.36
C LEU A 70 -0.90 -4.05 -3.89
N ASN A 71 -1.76 -3.30 -3.18
CA ASN A 71 -3.13 -3.04 -3.62
C ASN A 71 -3.14 -2.29 -4.95
N MET A 72 -2.43 -1.15 -5.05
CA MET A 72 -2.32 -0.40 -6.30
C MET A 72 -1.72 -1.24 -7.45
N ARG A 73 -0.71 -2.05 -7.17
CA ARG A 73 -0.11 -2.95 -8.18
C ARG A 73 -1.07 -4.03 -8.64
N SER A 74 -1.84 -4.61 -7.72
CA SER A 74 -2.88 -5.60 -8.03
C SER A 74 -3.95 -5.00 -8.94
N LYS A 75 -4.45 -3.81 -8.60
CA LYS A 75 -5.43 -3.08 -9.40
C LYS A 75 -4.89 -2.71 -10.78
N LEU A 76 -3.65 -2.24 -10.84
CA LEU A 76 -2.98 -1.94 -12.10
C LEU A 76 -2.85 -3.20 -12.97
N SER A 77 -2.39 -4.32 -12.42
CA SER A 77 -2.24 -5.59 -13.15
C SER A 77 -3.58 -6.10 -13.68
N LEU A 78 -4.64 -6.07 -12.86
CA LEU A 78 -6.00 -6.42 -13.31
C LEU A 78 -6.46 -5.54 -14.48
N HIS A 79 -6.06 -4.28 -14.47
CA HIS A 79 -6.41 -3.32 -15.51
C HIS A 79 -5.58 -3.52 -16.80
N THR A 80 -4.27 -3.74 -16.69
CA THR A 80 -3.35 -3.78 -17.84
C THR A 80 -3.15 -5.16 -18.46
N ASP A 81 -3.25 -6.21 -17.66
CA ASP A 81 -2.78 -7.55 -18.06
C ASP A 81 -3.93 -8.45 -18.57
N SER A 82 -5.18 -7.99 -18.45
CA SER A 82 -6.36 -8.70 -18.97
C SER A 82 -6.20 -9.03 -20.46
N PRO A 83 -6.28 -10.32 -20.87
CA PRO A 83 -6.17 -10.68 -22.29
C PRO A 83 -7.40 -10.28 -23.10
N TYR A 84 -8.50 -9.90 -22.43
CA TYR A 84 -9.78 -9.58 -23.05
C TYR A 84 -10.04 -8.07 -23.17
N SER A 85 -9.16 -7.23 -22.62
CA SER A 85 -9.30 -5.77 -22.64
C SER A 85 -8.65 -5.15 -23.88
N THR A 86 -9.28 -4.12 -24.45
CA THR A 86 -8.72 -3.39 -25.60
C THR A 86 -7.46 -2.61 -25.21
N PRO A 87 -6.57 -2.28 -26.17
CA PRO A 87 -5.39 -1.46 -25.90
C PRO A 87 -5.73 -0.10 -25.27
N GLU A 88 -6.83 0.52 -25.70
CA GLU A 88 -7.29 1.80 -25.16
C GLU A 88 -7.69 1.67 -23.70
N TYR A 89 -8.41 0.60 -23.34
CA TYR A 89 -8.74 0.33 -21.95
C TYR A 89 -7.47 0.13 -21.13
N LYS A 90 -6.51 -0.67 -21.59
CA LYS A 90 -5.25 -0.93 -20.87
C LYS A 90 -4.35 0.29 -20.71
N ALA A 91 -4.49 1.29 -21.55
CA ALA A 91 -3.76 2.56 -21.44
C ALA A 91 -4.45 3.54 -20.47
N CYS A 92 -5.73 3.29 -20.14
CA CYS A 92 -6.63 4.28 -19.60
C CYS A 92 -7.36 3.79 -18.35
N TRP A 93 -6.87 4.21 -17.19
CA TRP A 93 -7.57 3.95 -15.94
C TRP A 93 -8.69 4.99 -15.77
N ASP A 94 -9.94 4.53 -15.72
CA ASP A 94 -11.08 5.40 -15.44
C ASP A 94 -10.83 6.25 -14.19
N LYS A 95 -11.05 7.56 -14.29
CA LYS A 95 -10.67 8.51 -13.23
C LYS A 95 -11.41 8.29 -11.91
N TYR A 96 -12.65 7.82 -11.94
CA TYR A 96 -13.43 7.60 -10.72
C TYR A 96 -13.01 6.31 -10.04
N LEU A 97 -12.78 5.25 -10.83
CA LEU A 97 -12.21 4.00 -10.32
C LEU A 97 -10.80 4.22 -9.76
N PHE A 98 -9.94 4.94 -10.49
CA PHE A 98 -8.62 5.31 -10.00
C PHE A 98 -8.70 6.10 -8.70
N ALA A 99 -9.58 7.10 -8.60
CA ALA A 99 -9.73 7.88 -7.37
C ALA A 99 -10.16 7.01 -6.17
N LEU A 100 -11.03 6.02 -6.39
CA LEU A 100 -11.43 5.06 -5.34
C LEU A 100 -10.27 4.15 -4.93
N ASP A 101 -9.56 3.56 -5.89
CA ASP A 101 -8.43 2.66 -5.63
C ASP A 101 -7.25 3.42 -4.96
N ALA A 102 -6.95 4.63 -5.44
CA ALA A 102 -5.94 5.51 -4.87
C ALA A 102 -6.32 5.96 -3.45
N ARG A 103 -7.59 6.30 -3.22
CA ARG A 103 -8.08 6.64 -1.88
C ARG A 103 -7.88 5.48 -0.92
N SER A 104 -8.23 4.25 -1.30
CA SER A 104 -8.04 3.10 -0.41
C SER A 104 -6.57 2.90 -0.07
N SER A 105 -5.69 3.01 -1.07
CA SER A 105 -4.24 2.82 -0.85
C SER A 105 -3.60 3.93 -0.02
N VAL A 106 -3.99 5.19 -0.24
CA VAL A 106 -3.44 6.34 0.49
C VAL A 106 -4.04 6.44 1.89
N ILE A 107 -5.37 6.48 2.02
CA ILE A 107 -6.05 6.72 3.29
C ILE A 107 -6.04 5.46 4.17
N ASP A 108 -6.39 4.29 3.61
CA ASP A 108 -6.55 3.10 4.46
C ASP A 108 -5.21 2.47 4.85
N HIS A 109 -4.14 2.72 4.09
CA HIS A 109 -2.85 2.06 4.31
C HIS A 109 -1.71 3.06 4.59
N PHE A 110 -1.39 3.96 3.66
CA PHE A 110 -0.23 4.85 3.85
C PHE A 110 -0.42 5.79 5.04
N GLU A 111 -1.57 6.44 5.17
CA GLU A 111 -1.87 7.32 6.30
C GLU A 111 -1.84 6.57 7.64
N ARG A 112 -2.25 5.30 7.68
CA ARG A 112 -2.12 4.48 8.90
C ARG A 112 -0.66 4.24 9.26
N GLY A 113 0.19 3.90 8.28
CA GLY A 113 1.62 3.75 8.50
C GLY A 113 2.28 5.06 8.96
N PHE A 114 1.94 6.20 8.34
CA PHE A 114 2.46 7.51 8.75
C PHE A 114 2.00 7.90 10.16
N SER A 115 0.70 7.75 10.44
CA SER A 115 0.12 8.07 11.75
C SER A 115 0.73 7.21 12.84
N LEU A 116 0.92 5.91 12.58
CA LEU A 116 1.53 5.01 13.54
C LEU A 116 3.01 5.34 13.79
N THR A 117 3.76 5.70 12.73
CA THR A 117 5.15 6.16 12.85
C THR A 117 5.24 7.41 13.73
N ALA A 118 4.34 8.37 13.52
CA ALA A 118 4.30 9.63 14.27
C ALA A 118 3.89 9.41 15.74
N GLU A 119 2.81 8.68 15.98
CA GLU A 119 2.25 8.41 17.31
C GLU A 119 3.22 7.63 18.22
N LEU A 120 4.05 6.77 17.63
CA LEU A 120 5.03 5.96 18.35
C LEU A 120 6.44 6.54 18.36
N ASP A 121 6.64 7.72 17.74
CA ASP A 121 7.94 8.38 17.58
C ASP A 121 9.03 7.46 17.01
N LEU A 122 8.69 6.73 15.94
CA LEU A 122 9.59 5.73 15.32
C LEU A 122 10.57 6.41 14.36
N SER A 123 11.58 7.07 14.91
CA SER A 123 12.60 7.80 14.15
C SER A 123 13.33 6.95 13.10
N ALA A 124 13.65 5.69 13.43
CA ALA A 124 14.28 4.75 12.50
C ALA A 124 13.40 4.50 11.26
N THR A 125 12.11 4.25 11.47
CA THR A 125 11.14 4.08 10.39
C THR A 125 10.99 5.36 9.58
N LYS A 126 10.86 6.53 10.23
CA LYS A 126 10.76 7.84 9.55
C LYS A 126 11.94 8.13 8.62
N ASN A 127 13.13 7.68 9.00
CA ASN A 127 14.36 7.85 8.22
C ASN A 127 14.63 6.71 7.22
N SER A 128 13.78 5.69 7.17
CA SER A 128 13.94 4.55 6.27
C SER A 128 13.60 4.93 4.82
N LYS A 129 14.24 4.24 3.86
CA LYS A 129 13.96 4.43 2.43
C LYS A 129 12.50 4.13 2.08
N ILE A 130 11.93 3.08 2.67
CA ILE A 130 10.53 2.70 2.43
C ILE A 130 9.57 3.81 2.86
N TYR A 131 9.79 4.46 4.00
CA TYR A 131 8.94 5.56 4.47
C TYR A 131 8.99 6.76 3.52
N GLN A 132 10.19 7.15 3.08
CA GLN A 132 10.37 8.28 2.16
C GLN A 132 9.76 7.99 0.78
N GLN A 133 9.91 6.76 0.29
CA GLN A 133 9.26 6.35 -0.96
C GLN A 133 7.74 6.27 -0.79
N ALA A 134 7.22 5.78 0.33
CA ALA A 134 5.78 5.77 0.61
C ALA A 134 5.19 7.19 0.61
N LEU A 135 5.88 8.17 1.20
CA LEU A 135 5.48 9.59 1.13
C LEU A 135 5.42 10.10 -0.31
N THR A 136 6.44 9.79 -1.10
CA THR A 136 6.51 10.18 -2.51
C THR A 136 5.36 9.56 -3.31
N ASN A 137 5.10 8.26 -3.12
CA ASN A 137 4.00 7.55 -3.77
C ASN A 137 2.64 8.15 -3.34
N ALA A 138 2.42 8.39 -2.04
CA ALA A 138 1.20 8.99 -1.51
C ALA A 138 0.90 10.35 -2.15
N ALA A 139 1.90 11.24 -2.15
CA ALA A 139 1.78 12.58 -2.72
C ALA A 139 1.53 12.52 -4.23
N CYS A 140 2.19 11.59 -4.93
CA CYS A 140 2.00 11.41 -6.37
C CYS A 140 0.57 10.96 -6.69
N PHE A 141 0.02 9.98 -5.96
CA PHE A 141 -1.35 9.54 -6.14
C PHE A 141 -2.36 10.63 -5.79
N ALA A 142 -2.18 11.37 -4.69
CA ALA A 142 -3.04 12.49 -4.34
C ALA A 142 -3.04 13.56 -5.45
N ARG A 143 -1.87 13.88 -6.02
CA ARG A 143 -1.75 14.81 -7.15
C ARG A 143 -2.47 14.30 -8.39
N LEU A 144 -2.33 13.01 -8.74
CA LEU A 144 -3.06 12.43 -9.87
C LEU A 144 -4.57 12.48 -9.62
N THR A 145 -5.04 12.07 -8.45
CA THR A 145 -6.47 12.14 -8.10
C THR A 145 -6.99 13.56 -8.20
N SER A 146 -6.26 14.56 -7.68
CA SER A 146 -6.64 15.97 -7.80
C SER A 146 -6.69 16.41 -9.27
N LYS A 147 -5.61 16.16 -10.04
CA LYS A 147 -5.48 16.54 -11.46
C LYS A 147 -6.64 16.04 -12.32
N TYR A 148 -7.14 14.83 -12.05
CA TYR A 148 -8.20 14.21 -12.85
C TYR A 148 -9.61 14.35 -12.26
N SER A 149 -9.74 14.73 -10.99
CA SER A 149 -11.05 14.94 -10.33
C SER A 149 -11.73 16.28 -10.68
N GLU A 150 -10.99 17.26 -11.20
CA GLU A 150 -11.55 18.58 -11.52
C GLU A 150 -12.30 18.61 -12.87
N GLY A 151 -13.62 18.85 -12.82
CA GLY A 151 -14.44 19.31 -13.96
C GLY A 151 -14.69 18.30 -15.10
N VAL A 152 -14.87 18.85 -16.32
CA VAL A 152 -15.03 18.13 -17.61
C VAL A 152 -13.69 17.58 -18.13
N GLY A 153 -12.70 17.42 -17.24
CA GLY A 153 -11.37 16.93 -17.57
C GLY A 153 -11.37 15.48 -18.09
N PRO A 154 -10.23 15.02 -18.64
CA PRO A 154 -10.11 13.69 -19.24
C PRO A 154 -10.67 12.62 -18.30
N GLN A 155 -11.50 11.71 -18.83
CA GLN A 155 -12.05 10.57 -18.07
C GLN A 155 -10.97 9.53 -17.69
N CYS A 156 -9.73 9.82 -18.04
CA CYS A 156 -8.65 8.86 -18.20
C CYS A 156 -7.42 9.32 -17.43
N VAL A 157 -7.01 8.52 -16.45
CA VAL A 157 -5.69 8.62 -15.84
C VAL A 157 -4.75 7.72 -16.65
N PRO A 158 -3.71 8.28 -17.31
CA PRO A 158 -2.78 7.48 -18.09
C PRO A 158 -2.07 6.46 -17.22
N VAL A 159 -2.10 5.19 -17.63
CA VAL A 159 -1.46 4.09 -16.88
C VAL A 159 0.03 4.32 -16.65
N GLU A 160 0.72 4.97 -17.59
CA GLU A 160 2.15 5.29 -17.43
C GLU A 160 2.40 6.33 -16.33
N GLU A 161 1.49 7.29 -16.10
CA GLU A 161 1.59 8.20 -14.96
C GLU A 161 1.40 7.44 -13.64
N VAL A 162 0.49 6.46 -13.60
CA VAL A 162 0.28 5.61 -12.41
C VAL A 162 1.49 4.73 -12.13
N LYS A 163 2.06 4.09 -13.15
CA LYS A 163 3.31 3.31 -13.04
C LYS A 163 4.46 4.18 -12.53
N SER A 164 4.57 5.42 -13.02
CA SER A 164 5.58 6.36 -12.54
C SER A 164 5.39 6.73 -11.06
N CYS A 165 4.16 6.87 -10.58
CA CYS A 165 3.89 7.09 -9.15
C CYS A 165 4.21 5.86 -8.29
N LEU A 166 3.97 4.65 -8.80
CA LEU A 166 4.28 3.41 -8.11
C LEU A 166 5.79 3.20 -7.94
N GLY A 167 6.57 3.47 -8.99
CA GLY A 167 8.01 3.27 -9.00
C GLY A 167 8.43 1.86 -8.56
N SER A 168 9.55 1.76 -7.85
CA SER A 168 10.04 0.50 -7.29
C SER A 168 9.10 -0.05 -6.20
N PRO A 169 8.80 -1.37 -6.20
CA PRO A 169 7.96 -2.00 -5.18
C PRO A 169 8.47 -1.72 -3.76
N LEU A 170 7.58 -1.25 -2.88
CA LEU A 170 7.97 -0.84 -1.53
C LEU A 170 8.53 -2.00 -0.71
N LEU A 171 8.03 -3.22 -0.93
CA LEU A 171 8.55 -4.42 -0.26
C LEU A 171 10.02 -4.72 -0.57
N LEU A 172 10.57 -4.22 -1.70
CA LEU A 172 11.98 -4.38 -2.03
C LEU A 172 12.86 -3.34 -1.32
N LEU A 173 12.25 -2.30 -0.75
CA LEU A 173 12.89 -1.27 0.06
C LEU A 173 12.80 -1.57 1.56
N TYR A 174 12.04 -2.61 1.93
CA TYR A 174 11.90 -3.07 3.30
C TYR A 174 13.00 -4.07 3.62
N HIS A 175 14.18 -3.59 4.05
CA HIS A 175 15.23 -4.28 4.83
C HIS A 175 16.36 -3.30 5.19
#